data_AF-A0A367LJ53-F1
#
_entry.id   AF-A0A367LJ53-F1
#
_cell.length_a   1.000
_cell.length_b   1.000
_cell.length_c   1.000
_cell.angle_alpha   90.00
_cell.angle_beta   90.00
_cell.angle_gamma   90.00
#
_symmetry.space_group_name_H-M   'P 1'
#
loop_
_entity.id
_entity.type
_entity.pdbx_description
1 polymer ?
#
loop_
_entity_poly.entity_id
_entity_poly.type
_entity_poly.pdbx_seq_one_letter_code
_entity_poly.pdbx_strand_id
1 'polypeptide(L)'
;MMTDAELDRDWKPNGRRPQSTVARSFSDELMDIFRIDNSLTDLDQKVDQRRQNVGKNNEELASIEARIREMEDRLRQKSQQSRSSLKTSTPSTTTPQKRSDAQPPQSSSHNKPWSRPGTARPQGHMPPTPGASEDGNGLEE
;
A
#
# COMPACT_ATOMS: atom_id res chain seq x y z
N MET A 1 -52.07 -28.95 35.01
CA MET A 1 -51.74 -28.63 33.61
C MET A 1 -50.59 -27.63 33.68
N MET A 2 -49.40 -27.96 33.17
CA MET A 2 -48.31 -26.99 33.04
C MET A 2 -48.62 -26.07 31.85
N THR A 3 -48.29 -24.78 31.95
CA THR A 3 -48.50 -23.84 30.86
C THR A 3 -47.39 -23.98 29.81
N ASP A 4 -47.71 -23.73 28.54
CA ASP A 4 -46.76 -23.81 27.43
C ASP A 4 -45.51 -22.95 27.67
N ALA A 5 -45.69 -21.77 28.26
CA ALA A 5 -44.61 -20.85 28.64
C ALA A 5 -43.69 -21.40 29.75
N GLU A 6 -44.19 -22.25 30.65
CA GLU A 6 -43.34 -22.94 31.64
C GLU A 6 -42.55 -24.09 31.00
N LEU A 7 -43.16 -24.79 30.02
CA LEU A 7 -42.53 -25.90 29.31
C LEU A 7 -41.36 -25.44 28.42
N ASP A 8 -41.45 -24.24 27.85
CA ASP A 8 -40.40 -23.63 27.04
C ASP A 8 -39.20 -23.11 27.87
N ARG A 9 -39.43 -22.64 29.10
CA ARG A 9 -38.36 -22.10 29.97
C ARG A 9 -37.34 -23.16 30.41
N ASP A 10 -37.83 -24.36 30.71
CA ASP A 10 -37.01 -25.49 31.15
C ASP A 10 -36.57 -26.39 29.98
N TRP A 11 -36.83 -25.96 28.74
CA TRP A 11 -36.51 -26.74 27.58
C TRP A 11 -34.99 -26.89 27.41
N LYS A 12 -34.52 -28.13 27.56
CA LYS A 12 -33.16 -28.54 27.20
C LYS A 12 -33.25 -29.37 25.91
N PRO A 13 -32.30 -29.21 24.97
CA PRO A 13 -32.23 -30.00 23.75
C PRO A 13 -31.92 -31.47 24.07
N ASN A 14 -32.94 -32.21 24.50
CA ASN A 14 -32.93 -33.66 24.60
C ASN A 14 -33.48 -34.16 23.28
N GLY A 15 -32.78 -35.08 22.60
CA GLY A 15 -33.02 -35.52 21.20
C GLY A 15 -34.39 -36.12 20.86
N ARG A 16 -35.40 -35.93 21.70
CA ARG A 16 -36.82 -36.30 21.51
C ARG A 16 -37.62 -35.27 20.71
N ARG A 17 -37.19 -34.00 20.64
CA ARG A 17 -37.84 -32.97 19.80
C ARG A 17 -36.97 -32.70 18.57
N PRO A 18 -37.41 -33.01 17.35
CA PRO A 18 -36.65 -32.71 16.16
C PRO A 18 -36.50 -31.19 16.03
N GLN A 19 -35.26 -30.71 15.92
CA GLN A 19 -35.01 -29.32 15.58
C GLN A 19 -35.21 -29.13 14.08
N SER A 20 -36.03 -28.15 13.70
CA SER A 20 -36.24 -27.84 12.29
C SER A 20 -34.98 -27.25 11.68
N THR A 21 -34.57 -27.77 10.51
CA THR A 21 -33.45 -27.22 9.71
C THR A 21 -33.66 -25.74 9.38
N VAL A 22 -34.91 -25.34 9.08
CA VAL A 22 -35.26 -23.94 8.75
C VAL A 22 -35.06 -23.00 9.94
N ALA A 23 -35.42 -23.41 11.17
CA ALA A 23 -35.16 -22.56 12.33
C ALA A 23 -33.67 -22.46 12.67
N ARG A 24 -32.85 -23.47 12.35
CA ARG A 24 -31.39 -23.37 12.47
C ARG A 24 -30.81 -22.37 11.47
N SER A 25 -31.17 -22.50 10.19
CA SER A 25 -30.71 -21.53 9.19
C SER A 25 -31.18 -20.11 9.50
N PHE A 26 -32.41 -19.97 9.99
CA PHE A 26 -32.94 -18.67 10.41
C PHE A 26 -32.23 -18.12 11.66
N SER A 27 -31.96 -18.96 12.66
CA SER A 27 -31.20 -18.52 13.84
C SER A 27 -29.78 -18.11 13.48
N ASP A 28 -29.13 -18.85 12.59
CA ASP A 28 -27.76 -18.55 12.13
C ASP A 28 -27.75 -17.22 11.36
N GLU A 29 -28.75 -16.97 10.51
CA GLU A 29 -28.90 -15.69 9.80
C GLU A 29 -29.16 -14.53 10.76
N LEU A 30 -29.97 -14.72 11.81
CA LEU A 30 -30.14 -13.70 12.84
C LEU A 30 -28.86 -13.45 13.64
N MET A 31 -28.10 -14.51 13.96
CA MET A 31 -26.81 -14.37 14.62
C MET A 31 -25.82 -13.57 13.76
N ASP A 32 -25.84 -13.76 12.44
CA ASP A 32 -25.02 -12.99 11.48
C ASP A 32 -25.51 -11.53 11.32
N ILE A 33 -26.82 -11.32 11.09
CA ILE A 33 -27.44 -9.99 10.95
C ILE A 33 -27.17 -9.14 12.19
N PHE A 34 -27.42 -9.70 13.37
CA PHE A 34 -27.22 -9.00 14.64
C PHE A 34 -25.78 -9.10 15.15
N ARG A 35 -24.88 -9.79 14.43
CA ARG A 35 -23.46 -9.93 14.77
C ARG A 35 -23.26 -10.32 16.24
N ILE A 36 -24.12 -11.19 16.74
CA ILE A 36 -24.25 -11.51 18.17
C ILE A 36 -22.96 -12.17 18.69
N ASP A 37 -22.22 -12.86 17.83
CA ASP A 37 -20.94 -13.46 18.18
C ASP A 37 -19.76 -12.56 17.78
N ASN A 38 -19.06 -12.01 18.78
CA ASN A 38 -17.69 -11.45 18.76
C ASN A 38 -17.36 -10.33 17.74
N SER A 39 -18.22 -10.05 16.77
CA SER A 39 -17.91 -9.19 15.62
C SER A 39 -17.94 -7.70 15.97
N LEU A 40 -18.79 -7.28 16.92
CA LEU A 40 -18.83 -5.88 17.36
C LEU A 40 -17.60 -5.50 18.19
N THR A 41 -17.20 -6.36 19.14
CA THR A 41 -16.00 -6.15 19.97
C THR A 41 -14.73 -6.20 19.12
N ASP A 42 -14.65 -7.11 18.15
CA ASP A 42 -13.52 -7.20 17.24
C ASP A 42 -13.44 -5.98 16.30
N LEU A 43 -14.60 -5.46 15.88
CA LEU A 43 -14.65 -4.24 15.06
C LEU A 43 -14.17 -3.03 15.85
N ASP A 44 -14.57 -2.90 17.12
CA ASP A 44 -14.14 -1.83 18.01
C ASP A 44 -12.61 -1.86 18.21
N GLN A 45 -12.06 -3.04 18.53
CA GLN A 45 -10.61 -3.23 18.65
C GLN A 45 -9.86 -2.87 17.36
N LYS A 46 -10.38 -3.26 16.18
CA LYS A 46 -9.79 -2.90 14.88
C LYS A 46 -9.83 -1.40 14.63
N VAL A 47 -10.90 -0.72 15.02
CA VAL A 47 -11.02 0.74 14.90
C VAL A 47 -9.99 1.43 15.78
N ASP A 48 -9.84 1.00 17.03
CA ASP A 48 -8.85 1.56 17.96
C ASP A 48 -7.42 1.33 17.49
N GLN A 49 -7.10 0.12 17.04
CA GLN A 49 -5.79 -0.18 16.46
C GLN A 49 -5.50 0.71 15.25
N ARG A 50 -6.48 0.89 14.36
CA ARG A 50 -6.34 1.76 13.19
C ARG A 50 -6.14 3.22 13.59
N ARG A 51 -6.89 3.72 14.57
CA ARG A 51 -6.74 5.09 15.11
C ARG A 51 -5.34 5.31 15.67
N GLN A 52 -4.82 4.37 16.45
CA GLN A 52 -3.47 4.46 16.99
C GLN A 52 -2.41 4.50 15.89
N ASN A 53 -2.53 3.65 14.87
CA ASN A 53 -1.60 3.62 13.75
C ASN A 53 -1.63 4.93 12.93
N VAL A 54 -2.83 5.46 12.66
CA VAL A 54 -2.98 6.74 11.96
C VAL A 54 -2.40 7.89 12.79
N GLY A 55 -2.60 7.89 14.11
CA GLY A 55 -2.01 8.87 15.02
C GLY A 55 -0.48 8.90 14.92
N LYS A 56 0.17 7.74 15.05
CA LYS A 56 1.64 7.61 14.92
C LYS A 56 2.15 8.12 13.57
N ASN A 57 1.53 7.68 12.48
CA ASN A 57 1.91 8.12 11.14
C ASN A 57 1.78 9.65 10.98
N ASN A 58 0.73 10.24 11.56
CA ASN A 58 0.52 11.69 11.51
C ASN A 58 1.57 12.46 12.33
N GLU A 59 1.96 11.95 13.50
CA GLU A 59 3.05 12.53 14.31
C GLU A 59 4.39 12.46 13.58
N GLU A 60 4.70 11.32 12.95
CA GLU A 60 5.90 11.15 12.13
C GLU A 60 5.91 12.13 10.96
N LEU A 61 4.80 12.25 10.22
CA LEU A 61 4.66 13.22 9.12
C LEU A 61 4.83 14.66 9.62
N ALA A 62 4.20 15.04 10.73
CA ALA A 62 4.36 16.37 11.32
C ALA A 62 5.82 16.66 11.70
N SER A 63 6.55 15.67 12.22
CA SER A 63 7.97 15.80 12.54
C SER A 63 8.85 16.00 11.30
N ILE A 64 8.54 15.29 10.21
CA ILE A 64 9.25 15.40 8.93
C ILE A 64 8.97 16.76 8.29
N GLU A 65 7.72 17.19 8.27
CA GLU A 65 7.32 18.50 7.75
C GLU A 65 7.98 19.64 8.53
N ALA A 66 8.04 19.54 9.86
CA ALA A 66 8.73 20.51 10.70
C ALA A 66 10.23 20.59 10.36
N ARG A 67 10.89 19.44 10.18
CA ARG A 67 12.30 19.37 9.79
C ARG A 67 12.56 19.95 8.40
N ILE A 68 11.68 19.67 7.43
CA ILE A 68 11.78 20.23 6.08
C ILE A 68 11.63 21.75 6.15
N ARG A 69 10.63 22.26 6.87
CA ARG A 69 10.42 23.70 7.06
C ARG A 69 11.64 24.40 7.66
N GLU A 70 12.25 23.80 8.70
CA GLU A 70 13.47 24.34 9.29
C GLU A 70 14.63 24.41 8.27
N MET A 71 14.83 23.36 7.48
CA MET A 71 15.87 23.35 6.44
C MET A 71 15.59 24.37 5.33
N GLU A 72 14.33 24.52 4.93
CA GLU A 72 13.91 25.53 3.97
C GLU A 72 14.18 26.95 4.48
N ASP A 73 13.88 27.23 5.74
CA ASP A 73 14.14 28.54 6.37
C ASP A 73 15.64 28.85 6.41
N ARG A 74 16.47 27.87 6.79
CA ARG A 74 17.94 28.00 6.75
C ARG A 74 18.46 28.27 5.34
N LEU A 75 17.93 27.58 4.33
CA LEU A 75 18.31 27.79 2.94
C LEU A 75 17.88 29.16 2.43
N ARG A 76 16.66 29.59 2.77
CA ARG A 76 16.15 30.93 2.45
C ARG A 76 17.05 32.00 3.05
N GLN A 77 17.41 31.91 4.33
CA GLN A 77 18.34 32.84 4.98
C GLN A 77 19.71 32.87 4.30
N LYS A 78 20.31 31.71 4.00
CA LYS A 78 21.60 31.64 3.30
C LYS A 78 21.53 32.22 1.88
N SER A 79 20.44 31.97 1.16
CA SER A 79 20.23 32.53 -0.18
C SER A 79 20.02 34.04 -0.16
N GLN A 80 19.32 34.56 0.86
CA GLN A 80 19.12 36.00 1.08
C GLN A 80 20.45 36.68 1.43
N GLN A 81 21.26 36.09 2.31
CA GLN A 81 22.60 36.58 2.65
C GLN A 81 23.54 36.56 1.43
N SER A 82 23.56 35.48 0.65
CA SER A 82 24.35 35.38 -0.59
C SER A 82 23.95 36.43 -1.64
N ARG A 83 22.65 36.69 -1.80
CA ARG A 83 22.16 37.74 -2.72
C ARG A 83 22.37 39.17 -2.20
N SER A 84 22.47 39.36 -0.89
CA SER A 84 22.84 40.64 -0.29
C SER A 84 24.31 40.97 -0.55
N SER A 85 25.21 39.97 -0.50
CA SER A 85 26.64 40.17 -0.72
C SER A 85 27.04 40.39 -2.19
N LEU A 86 26.17 40.08 -3.17
CA LEU A 86 26.45 40.26 -4.61
C LEU A 86 25.97 41.62 -5.19
N LYS A 87 25.37 42.51 -4.38
CA LYS A 87 24.84 43.80 -4.86
C LYS A 87 25.81 44.99 -4.76
N THR A 88 27.06 44.77 -4.37
CA THR A 88 28.09 45.82 -4.30
C THR A 88 29.25 45.48 -5.23
N SER A 89 29.07 45.67 -6.54
CA SER A 89 30.13 46.09 -7.48
C SER A 89 29.61 46.02 -8.92
N THR A 90 28.97 47.08 -9.40
CA THR A 90 29.04 47.43 -10.82
C THR A 90 30.33 48.21 -11.04
N PRO A 91 31.14 47.85 -12.05
CA PRO A 91 31.22 48.78 -13.16
C PRO A 91 31.05 48.10 -14.52
N SER A 92 30.38 48.84 -15.40
CA SER A 92 30.35 48.76 -16.85
C SER A 92 31.75 48.47 -17.44
N THR A 93 31.82 47.77 -18.59
CA THR A 93 32.65 48.13 -19.78
C THR A 93 32.69 46.99 -20.84
N THR A 94 32.10 47.31 -22.00
CA THR A 94 32.42 46.93 -23.40
C THR A 94 32.49 45.46 -23.89
N THR A 95 31.67 45.21 -24.92
CA THR A 95 31.84 44.22 -26.00
C THR A 95 33.14 44.39 -26.80
N PRO A 96 33.69 43.31 -27.40
CA PRO A 96 33.66 43.17 -28.86
C PRO A 96 33.32 41.71 -29.30
N GLN A 97 32.34 41.50 -30.18
CA GLN A 97 32.46 41.33 -31.63
C GLN A 97 33.40 40.21 -32.15
N LYS A 98 32.75 39.24 -32.82
CA LYS A 98 33.03 38.73 -34.20
C LYS A 98 33.83 37.42 -34.38
N ARG A 99 33.04 36.35 -34.58
CA ARG A 99 33.09 35.28 -35.62
C ARG A 99 34.40 35.04 -36.41
N SER A 100 34.80 33.77 -36.47
CA SER A 100 35.28 33.12 -37.70
C SER A 100 35.24 31.59 -37.58
N ASP A 101 34.68 30.96 -38.61
CA ASP A 101 34.55 29.54 -38.92
C ASP A 101 35.83 28.71 -38.78
N ALA A 102 35.69 27.45 -38.33
CA ALA A 102 36.44 26.30 -38.82
C ALA A 102 35.71 24.99 -38.46
N GLN A 103 35.30 24.24 -39.48
CA GLN A 103 34.72 22.90 -39.42
C GLN A 103 35.80 21.81 -39.13
N PRO A 104 35.43 20.52 -38.91
CA PRO A 104 36.06 19.61 -37.94
C PRO A 104 37.16 18.72 -38.53
N PRO A 105 37.99 18.07 -37.67
CA PRO A 105 38.60 16.80 -38.02
C PRO A 105 37.81 15.65 -37.39
N GLN A 106 37.25 14.79 -38.26
CA GLN A 106 36.87 13.44 -37.90
C GLN A 106 38.13 12.64 -37.57
N SER A 107 38.15 11.96 -36.42
CA SER A 107 39.06 10.83 -36.21
C SER A 107 38.41 9.80 -35.30
N SER A 108 38.00 8.71 -35.94
CA SER A 108 38.07 7.32 -35.47
C SER A 108 37.47 6.97 -34.11
N SER A 109 36.28 6.36 -34.20
CA SER A 109 36.01 5.02 -33.64
C SER A 109 36.43 4.80 -32.19
N HIS A 110 35.54 5.10 -31.25
CA HIS A 110 35.31 4.24 -30.09
C HIS A 110 33.80 4.19 -29.82
N ASN A 111 33.07 3.60 -30.77
CA ASN A 111 31.76 3.04 -30.49
C ASN A 111 31.95 2.02 -29.36
N LYS A 112 31.61 2.39 -28.11
CA LYS A 112 31.26 1.38 -27.11
C LYS A 112 29.82 0.97 -27.42
N PRO A 113 29.57 -0.21 -28.01
CA PRO A 113 28.21 -0.71 -28.08
C PRO A 113 27.71 -0.87 -26.65
N TRP A 114 26.60 -0.22 -26.36
CA TRP A 114 25.76 -0.52 -25.20
C TRP A 114 25.41 -2.01 -25.29
N SER A 115 26.18 -2.84 -24.59
CA SER A 115 25.89 -4.25 -24.44
C SER A 115 24.48 -4.37 -23.87
N ARG A 116 23.56 -4.88 -24.69
CA ARG A 116 22.36 -5.56 -24.20
C ARG A 116 22.75 -7.02 -23.99
N PRO A 117 23.06 -7.47 -22.77
CA PRO A 117 22.80 -8.85 -22.42
C PRO A 117 21.29 -8.92 -22.22
N GLY A 118 20.56 -9.61 -23.09
CA GLY A 118 20.54 -11.06 -22.98
C GLY A 118 19.43 -11.40 -21.99
N THR A 119 18.35 -11.94 -22.53
CA THR A 119 17.35 -12.77 -21.86
C THR A 119 17.92 -13.52 -20.65
N ALA A 120 17.89 -12.91 -19.47
CA ALA A 120 18.24 -13.55 -18.21
C ALA A 120 16.93 -13.79 -17.47
N ARG A 121 16.51 -15.05 -17.52
CA ARG A 121 15.40 -15.65 -16.77
C ARG A 121 15.47 -15.14 -15.32
N PRO A 122 14.39 -14.62 -14.71
CA PRO A 122 14.40 -14.47 -13.28
C PRO A 122 14.47 -15.89 -12.67
N GLN A 123 15.62 -16.23 -12.10
CA GLN A 123 15.65 -17.15 -10.97
C GLN A 123 14.88 -16.46 -9.84
N GLY A 124 13.56 -16.61 -9.89
CA GLY A 124 12.64 -16.31 -8.81
C GLY A 124 11.98 -17.61 -8.45
N HIS A 125 12.08 -17.98 -7.18
CA HIS A 125 11.26 -19.02 -6.57
C HIS A 125 9.79 -18.56 -6.64
N MET A 126 9.15 -18.75 -7.79
CA MET A 126 7.70 -18.74 -7.88
C MET A 126 7.21 -20.13 -7.50
N PRO A 127 6.20 -20.26 -6.61
CA PRO A 127 5.53 -21.54 -6.45
C PRO A 127 4.98 -21.98 -7.81
N PRO A 128 5.02 -23.27 -8.17
CA PRO A 128 4.40 -23.72 -9.40
C PRO A 128 2.93 -23.31 -9.36
N THR A 129 2.49 -22.59 -10.40
CA THR A 129 1.08 -22.41 -10.69
C THR A 129 0.44 -23.80 -10.69
N PRO A 130 -0.64 -24.06 -9.93
CA PRO A 130 -1.33 -25.34 -10.02
C PRO A 130 -1.73 -25.57 -11.48
N GLY A 131 -1.15 -26.62 -12.07
CA GLY A 131 -1.45 -27.03 -13.42
C GLY A 131 -2.92 -27.36 -13.58
N ALA A 132 -3.42 -27.20 -14.80
CA ALA A 132 -4.70 -27.74 -15.22
C ALA A 132 -4.78 -29.21 -14.80
N SER A 133 -5.81 -29.55 -14.04
CA SER A 133 -6.13 -30.92 -13.67
C SER A 133 -6.68 -31.64 -14.90
N GLU A 134 -5.77 -32.12 -15.73
CA GLU A 134 -6.03 -33.15 -16.72
C GLU A 134 -5.41 -34.43 -16.18
N ASP A 135 -6.24 -35.30 -15.60
CA ASP A 135 -5.93 -36.72 -15.37
C ASP A 135 -7.25 -37.45 -15.10
N GLY A 136 -7.67 -38.28 -16.06
CA GLY A 136 -8.89 -39.08 -15.94
C GLY A 136 -9.22 -39.84 -17.21
N ASN A 137 -8.22 -40.50 -17.79
CA ASN A 137 -8.32 -41.41 -18.92
C ASN A 137 -9.27 -42.58 -18.56
N GLY A 138 -10.37 -42.71 -19.29
CA GLY A 138 -11.28 -43.86 -19.26
C GLY A 138 -11.50 -44.34 -20.68
N LEU A 139 -10.64 -45.25 -21.13
CA LEU A 139 -10.75 -45.98 -22.38
C LEU A 139 -11.93 -46.98 -22.30
N GLU A 140 -12.75 -46.95 -23.35
CA GLU A 140 -13.33 -48.09 -24.09
C GLU A 140 -13.84 -49.31 -23.30
N GLU A 141 -15.17 -49.54 -23.33
CA GLU A 141 -15.84 -50.66 -24.02
C GLU A 141 -17.33 -50.34 -24.28
#